data_AF-A0A5C7RTE5-F1
#
_entry.id   AF-A0A5C7RTE5-F1
#
_cell.length_a   1.000
_cell.length_b   1.000
_cell.length_c   1.000
_cell.angle_alpha   90.00
_cell.angle_beta   90.00
_cell.angle_gamma   90.00
#
_symmetry.space_group_name_H-M   'P 1'
#
loop_
_entity.id
_entity.type
_entity.pdbx_description
1 polymer ?
#
loop_
_entity_poly.entity_id
_entity_poly.type
_entity_poly.pdbx_seq_one_letter_code
_entity_poly.pdbx_strand_id
1 'polypeptide(L)'
;MIATLRKWWSYLLGKRSEVARMDHKDAYMAKVVLDIHRKRRDKRLVLVPLSELEPIHRIDRESALEATRKRAEALRAHREALLATKSLDGATLQAVIPSVSQIKVVRDGERCLAFEGNGRLYAMREVFTAEDGMRVEVEEYVFDDDRSIRRRLNRVRKLNRLG
;
A
#
# COMPACT_ATOMS: atom_id res chain seq x y z
N MET A 1 -10.90 -13.63 11.92
CA MET A 1 -9.77 -13.65 10.96
C MET A 1 -10.12 -14.28 9.61
N ILE A 2 -10.79 -15.45 9.55
CA ILE A 2 -11.14 -16.13 8.28
C ILE A 2 -12.15 -15.33 7.42
N ALA A 3 -13.08 -14.61 8.04
CA ALA A 3 -14.12 -13.84 7.32
C ALA A 3 -13.56 -12.62 6.54
N THR A 4 -12.57 -11.91 7.11
CA THR A 4 -11.93 -10.75 6.47
C THR A 4 -11.02 -11.19 5.32
N LEU A 5 -10.32 -12.32 5.51
CA LEU A 5 -9.58 -13.00 4.44
C LEU A 5 -10.53 -13.47 3.34
N ARG A 6 -11.70 -14.05 3.64
CA ARG A 6 -12.70 -14.40 2.63
C ARG A 6 -13.23 -13.20 1.86
N LYS A 7 -13.50 -12.06 2.50
CA LYS A 7 -13.91 -10.82 1.80
C LYS A 7 -12.80 -10.29 0.89
N TRP A 8 -11.54 -10.36 1.32
CA TRP A 8 -10.36 -9.95 0.55
C TRP A 8 -10.08 -10.90 -0.62
N TRP A 9 -10.17 -12.21 -0.38
CA TRP A 9 -10.14 -13.24 -1.41
C TRP A 9 -11.33 -13.12 -2.35
N SER A 10 -12.53 -12.76 -1.92
CA SER A 10 -13.67 -12.51 -2.80
C SER A 10 -13.56 -11.18 -3.56
N TYR A 11 -12.83 -10.19 -3.05
CA TYR A 11 -12.50 -8.98 -3.79
C TYR A 11 -11.43 -9.22 -4.87
N LEU A 12 -10.45 -10.08 -4.59
CA LEU A 12 -9.45 -10.55 -5.56
C LEU A 12 -10.00 -11.60 -6.53
N LEU A 13 -10.85 -12.52 -6.08
CA LEU A 13 -11.47 -13.61 -6.85
C LEU A 13 -12.79 -13.19 -7.52
N GLY A 14 -13.45 -12.13 -7.07
CA GLY A 14 -14.61 -11.53 -7.76
C GLY A 14 -14.24 -11.02 -9.16
N LYS A 15 -12.94 -10.89 -9.41
CA LYS A 15 -12.33 -10.74 -10.72
C LYS A 15 -11.97 -12.10 -11.33
N ARG A 16 -12.96 -13.00 -11.48
CA ARG A 16 -12.76 -14.35 -12.06
C ARG A 16 -12.17 -14.34 -13.48
N SER A 17 -12.33 -13.24 -14.23
CA SER A 17 -11.67 -13.01 -15.52
C SER A 17 -10.18 -12.64 -15.42
N GLU A 18 -9.69 -12.25 -14.24
CA GLU A 18 -8.26 -11.93 -14.01
C GLU A 18 -7.45 -13.12 -13.49
N VAL A 19 -8.07 -14.12 -12.85
CA VAL A 19 -7.36 -15.35 -12.42
C VAL A 19 -6.84 -16.11 -13.64
N ALA A 20 -7.53 -16.01 -14.78
CA ALA A 20 -7.07 -16.54 -16.07
C ALA A 20 -5.84 -15.80 -16.64
N ARG A 21 -5.46 -14.65 -16.08
CA ARG A 21 -4.28 -13.85 -16.48
C ARG A 21 -3.23 -13.72 -15.36
N MET A 22 -3.31 -14.53 -14.30
CA MET A 22 -2.30 -14.50 -13.23
C MET A 22 -0.95 -14.98 -13.78
N ASP A 23 -0.06 -14.04 -14.05
CA ASP A 23 1.35 -14.30 -14.33
C ASP A 23 2.06 -14.79 -13.06
N HIS A 24 3.18 -15.48 -13.20
CA HIS A 24 3.99 -16.00 -12.10
C HIS A 24 4.29 -14.94 -11.03
N LYS A 25 4.55 -13.69 -11.45
CA LYS A 25 4.79 -12.56 -10.54
C LYS A 25 3.59 -12.26 -9.62
N ASP A 26 2.36 -12.39 -10.12
CA ASP A 26 1.14 -12.09 -9.38
C ASP A 26 0.87 -13.18 -8.33
N ALA A 27 1.07 -14.44 -8.71
CA ALA A 27 0.98 -15.57 -7.79
C ALA A 27 2.04 -15.48 -6.68
N TYR A 28 3.28 -15.14 -7.05
CA TYR A 28 4.36 -14.94 -6.08
C TYR A 28 4.05 -13.79 -5.12
N MET A 29 3.59 -12.65 -5.63
CA MET A 29 3.19 -11.51 -4.80
C MET A 29 2.06 -11.88 -3.83
N ALA A 30 1.00 -12.53 -4.31
CA ALA A 30 -0.12 -12.96 -3.46
C ALA A 30 0.36 -13.87 -2.33
N LYS A 31 1.24 -14.85 -2.65
CA LYS A 31 1.85 -15.73 -1.65
C LYS A 31 2.68 -14.95 -0.61
N VAL A 32 3.44 -13.95 -1.04
CA VAL A 32 4.24 -13.10 -0.14
C VAL A 32 3.34 -12.29 0.80
N VAL A 33 2.25 -11.70 0.30
CA VAL A 33 1.28 -10.96 1.12
C VAL A 33 0.59 -11.89 2.12
N LEU A 34 0.22 -13.11 1.73
CA LEU A 34 -0.33 -14.10 2.66
C LEU A 34 0.68 -14.48 3.75
N ASP A 35 1.95 -14.68 3.39
CA ASP A 35 3.02 -14.95 4.35
C ASP A 35 3.20 -13.81 5.35
N ILE A 36 3.15 -12.56 4.89
CA ILE A 36 3.21 -11.35 5.72
C ILE A 36 2.07 -11.35 6.74
N HIS A 37 0.83 -11.59 6.31
CA HIS A 37 -0.30 -11.66 7.24
C HIS A 37 -0.22 -12.83 8.21
N ARG A 38 0.28 -13.98 7.77
CA ARG A 38 0.37 -15.18 8.61
C ARG A 38 1.48 -15.08 9.66
N LYS A 39 2.60 -14.45 9.30
CA LYS A 39 3.82 -14.45 10.12
C LYS A 39 4.00 -13.19 10.98
N ARG A 40 3.18 -12.16 10.81
CA ARG A 40 3.27 -10.96 11.66
C ARG A 40 3.06 -11.39 13.13
N ARG A 41 3.91 -10.87 14.00
CA ARG A 41 3.72 -10.97 15.46
C ARG A 41 2.74 -9.91 15.94
N ASP A 42 2.88 -8.69 15.41
CA ASP A 42 2.12 -7.53 15.86
C ASP A 42 1.90 -6.54 14.72
N LYS A 43 1.06 -5.53 14.98
CA LYS A 43 0.82 -4.41 14.09
C LYS A 43 0.66 -3.12 14.89
N ARG A 44 1.19 -2.01 14.37
CA ARG A 44 1.06 -0.69 15.00
C ARG A 44 0.76 0.39 13.97
N LEU A 45 0.03 1.42 14.40
CA LEU A 45 -0.18 2.63 13.61
C LEU A 45 0.99 3.59 13.85
N VAL A 46 1.63 4.04 12.77
CA VAL A 46 2.77 4.95 12.83
C VAL A 46 2.68 5.99 11.73
N LEU A 47 3.08 7.23 12.04
CA LEU A 47 3.21 8.33 11.07
C LEU A 47 4.62 8.33 10.47
N VAL A 48 4.73 8.01 9.18
CA VAL A 48 6.00 7.98 8.43
C VAL A 48 6.03 9.04 7.34
N PRO A 49 7.20 9.59 6.98
CA PRO A 49 7.32 10.47 5.82
C PRO A 49 6.84 9.80 4.53
N LEU A 50 6.09 10.53 3.70
CA LEU A 50 5.63 10.03 2.40
C LEU A 50 6.80 9.65 1.48
N SER A 51 7.93 10.35 1.62
CA SER A 51 9.18 10.07 0.90
C SER A 51 9.78 8.69 1.22
N GLU A 52 9.55 8.17 2.43
CA GLU A 52 10.06 6.86 2.88
C GLU A 52 9.16 5.68 2.47
N LEU A 53 7.91 5.96 2.06
CA LEU A 53 6.95 4.94 1.66
C LEU A 53 7.18 4.48 0.22
N GLU A 54 7.60 3.24 0.00
CA GLU A 54 7.86 2.70 -1.33
C GLU A 54 6.88 1.57 -1.70
N PRO A 55 6.30 1.58 -2.93
CA PRO A 55 5.39 0.53 -3.37
C PRO A 55 6.14 -0.76 -3.65
N ILE A 56 5.50 -1.91 -3.44
CA ILE A 56 6.09 -3.21 -3.82
C ILE A 56 5.78 -3.62 -5.27
N HIS A 57 4.76 -3.02 -5.88
CA HIS A 57 4.33 -3.28 -7.25
C HIS A 57 3.75 -2.03 -7.91
N ARG A 58 3.73 -2.01 -9.25
CA ARG A 58 3.13 -0.93 -10.04
C ARG A 58 1.62 -1.09 -10.12
N ILE A 59 0.92 0.01 -10.41
CA ILE A 59 -0.49 -0.02 -10.80
C ILE A 59 -0.54 -0.06 -12.33
N ASP A 60 -1.04 -1.16 -12.89
CA ASP A 60 -1.07 -1.40 -14.33
C ASP A 60 -2.49 -1.66 -14.88
N ARG A 61 -3.47 -1.89 -14.00
CA ARG A 61 -4.85 -2.19 -14.39
C ARG A 61 -5.65 -0.91 -14.53
N GLU A 62 -6.40 -0.76 -15.63
CA GLU A 62 -7.16 0.47 -15.91
C GLU A 62 -8.08 0.88 -14.76
N SER A 63 -8.89 -0.04 -14.24
CA SER A 63 -9.76 0.23 -13.07
C SER A 63 -8.99 0.72 -11.83
N ALA A 64 -7.76 0.26 -11.62
CA ALA A 64 -6.91 0.70 -10.53
C ALA A 64 -6.25 2.06 -10.82
N LEU A 65 -5.94 2.35 -12.08
CA LEU A 65 -5.48 3.66 -12.55
C LEU A 65 -6.58 4.71 -12.37
N GLU A 66 -7.81 4.44 -12.83
CA GLU A 66 -8.96 5.32 -12.64
C GLU A 66 -9.23 5.63 -11.16
N ALA A 67 -9.22 4.60 -10.31
CA ALA A 67 -9.40 4.77 -8.87
C ALA A 67 -8.24 5.57 -8.23
N THR A 68 -7.03 5.51 -8.82
CA THR A 68 -5.87 6.30 -8.37
C THR A 68 -6.02 7.76 -8.79
N ARG A 69 -6.43 8.02 -10.04
CA ARG A 69 -6.71 9.38 -10.56
C ARG A 69 -7.78 10.09 -9.73
N LYS A 70 -8.91 9.44 -9.47
CA LYS A 70 -9.98 9.99 -8.62
C LYS A 70 -9.50 10.38 -7.22
N ARG A 71 -8.61 9.56 -6.64
CA ARG A 71 -7.98 9.88 -5.34
C ARG A 71 -7.04 11.06 -5.43
N ALA A 72 -6.24 11.16 -6.50
CA ALA A 72 -5.37 12.29 -6.72
C ALA A 72 -6.17 13.59 -6.90
N GLU A 73 -7.28 13.56 -7.64
CA GLU A 73 -8.21 14.70 -7.76
C GLU A 73 -8.77 15.14 -6.41
N ALA A 74 -9.25 14.20 -5.59
CA ALA A 74 -9.72 14.51 -4.23
C ALA A 74 -8.61 15.14 -3.37
N LEU A 75 -7.40 14.58 -3.40
CA LEU A 75 -6.26 15.15 -2.68
C LEU A 75 -5.91 16.56 -3.17
N ARG A 76 -5.97 16.82 -4.48
CA ARG A 76 -5.75 18.18 -5.05
C ARG A 76 -6.77 19.18 -4.54
N ALA A 77 -8.05 18.79 -4.49
CA ALA A 77 -9.13 19.64 -3.97
C ALA A 77 -8.92 20.04 -2.50
N HIS A 78 -8.18 19.24 -1.73
CA HIS A 78 -7.86 19.50 -0.33
C HIS A 78 -6.40 19.89 -0.08
N ARG A 79 -5.60 20.15 -1.13
CA ARG A 79 -4.13 20.23 -1.03
C ARG A 79 -3.66 21.27 -0.01
N GLU A 80 -4.21 22.48 -0.05
CA GLU A 80 -3.80 23.58 0.83
C GLU A 80 -4.05 23.24 2.31
N ALA A 81 -5.25 22.73 2.62
CA ALA A 81 -5.60 22.30 3.98
C ALA A 81 -4.69 21.16 4.48
N LEU A 82 -4.35 20.22 3.60
CA LEU A 82 -3.45 19.10 3.94
C LEU A 82 -2.00 19.56 4.14
N LEU A 83 -1.54 20.57 3.40
CA LEU A 83 -0.20 21.15 3.58
C LEU A 83 -0.08 21.97 4.87
N ALA A 84 -1.18 22.54 5.37
CA ALA A 84 -1.19 23.24 6.64
C ALA A 84 -0.88 22.31 7.82
N THR A 85 -1.37 21.06 7.76
CA THR A 85 -1.16 20.06 8.83
C THR A 85 0.03 19.15 8.57
N LYS A 86 0.43 18.98 7.30
CA LYS A 86 1.47 18.04 6.83
C LYS A 86 1.27 16.61 7.29
N SER A 87 0.04 16.23 7.60
CA SER A 87 -0.29 14.92 8.18
C SER A 87 -1.55 14.35 7.54
N LEU A 88 -1.45 13.09 7.12
CA LEU A 88 -2.54 12.26 6.61
C LEU A 88 -2.72 11.08 7.57
N ASP A 89 -3.45 11.32 8.66
CA ASP A 89 -3.84 10.27 9.60
C ASP A 89 -4.99 9.39 9.05
N GLY A 90 -5.34 8.31 9.75
CA GLY A 90 -6.38 7.40 9.32
C GLY A 90 -7.75 8.06 9.08
N ALA A 91 -8.10 9.07 9.88
CA ALA A 91 -9.37 9.79 9.73
C ALA A 91 -9.36 10.67 8.48
N THR A 92 -8.27 11.41 8.27
CA THR A 92 -8.07 12.28 7.10
C THR A 92 -8.01 11.46 5.82
N LEU A 93 -7.27 10.35 5.82
CA LEU A 93 -7.19 9.42 4.70
C LEU A 93 -8.57 8.86 4.36
N GLN A 94 -9.37 8.49 5.36
CA GLN A 94 -10.70 7.94 5.13
C GLN A 94 -11.69 8.98 4.60
N ALA A 95 -11.57 10.24 5.05
CA ALA A 95 -12.40 11.33 4.58
C ALA A 95 -12.08 11.73 3.13
N VAL A 96 -10.79 11.83 2.78
CA VAL A 96 -10.34 12.36 1.48
C VAL A 96 -10.18 11.28 0.41
N ILE A 97 -9.60 10.13 0.77
CA ILE A 97 -9.30 9.03 -0.16
C ILE A 97 -9.71 7.67 0.42
N PRO A 98 -11.02 7.44 0.61
CA PRO A 98 -11.54 6.28 1.35
C PRO A 98 -11.01 4.94 0.83
N SER A 99 -10.78 4.02 1.77
CA SER A 99 -10.34 2.65 1.49
C SER A 99 -10.86 1.67 2.52
N VAL A 100 -11.07 0.41 2.11
CA VAL A 100 -11.54 -0.66 3.00
C VAL A 100 -10.46 -1.14 3.98
N SER A 101 -9.20 -0.78 3.77
CA SER A 101 -8.09 -1.15 4.65
C SER A 101 -7.08 -0.01 4.77
N GLN A 102 -6.25 -0.03 5.82
CA GLN A 102 -5.11 0.89 5.97
C GLN A 102 -3.99 0.60 4.96
N ILE A 103 -3.10 1.58 4.73
CA ILE A 103 -1.85 1.37 4.00
C ILE A 103 -0.99 0.48 4.91
N LYS A 104 -0.62 -0.70 4.44
CA LYS A 104 0.12 -1.67 5.26
C LYS A 104 1.55 -1.78 4.78
N VAL A 105 2.47 -1.72 5.73
CA VAL A 105 3.89 -1.64 5.44
C VAL A 105 4.70 -2.67 6.22
N VAL A 106 5.86 -3.01 5.66
CA VAL A 106 6.96 -3.65 6.39
C VAL A 106 8.17 -2.73 6.30
N ARG A 107 8.85 -2.50 7.42
CA ARG A 107 10.08 -1.68 7.45
C ARG A 107 11.23 -2.39 6.71
N ASP A 108 12.06 -1.64 6.00
CA ASP A 108 13.28 -2.10 5.35
C ASP A 108 14.38 -1.03 5.47
N GLY A 109 15.11 -1.06 6.58
CA GLY A 109 16.01 0.02 6.97
C GLY A 109 15.22 1.30 7.27
N GLU A 110 15.57 2.38 6.59
CA GLU A 110 14.88 3.69 6.66
C GLU A 110 13.59 3.72 5.82
N ARG A 111 13.38 2.74 4.93
CA ARG A 111 12.23 2.71 4.02
C ARG A 111 11.08 1.90 4.62
N CYS A 112 9.88 2.20 4.17
CA CYS A 112 8.67 1.44 4.48
C CYS A 112 8.06 0.87 3.20
N LEU A 113 8.04 -0.46 3.07
CA LEU A 113 7.54 -1.16 1.89
C LEU A 113 6.03 -1.36 1.98
N ALA A 114 5.26 -0.61 1.19
CA ALA A 114 3.81 -0.71 1.11
C ALA A 114 3.38 -1.95 0.32
N PHE A 115 2.94 -2.98 1.03
CA PHE A 115 2.42 -4.20 0.43
C PHE A 115 0.90 -4.18 0.21
N GLU A 116 0.21 -3.24 0.88
CA GLU A 116 -1.20 -2.91 0.61
C GLU A 116 -1.40 -1.40 0.63
N GLY A 117 -2.39 -0.92 -0.13
CA GLY A 117 -2.72 0.51 -0.22
C GLY A 117 -1.95 1.27 -1.30
N ASN A 118 -1.29 0.59 -2.24
CA ASN A 118 -0.51 1.21 -3.32
C ASN A 118 -1.30 2.27 -4.10
N GLY A 119 -2.59 2.06 -4.38
CA GLY A 119 -3.45 3.07 -5.03
C GLY A 119 -3.49 4.43 -4.31
N ARG A 120 -3.53 4.42 -2.98
CA ARG A 120 -3.44 5.67 -2.19
C ARG A 120 -2.03 6.25 -2.24
N LEU A 121 -1.00 5.40 -2.12
CA LEU A 121 0.40 5.84 -2.18
C LEU A 121 0.73 6.55 -3.51
N TYR A 122 0.32 5.96 -4.63
CA TYR A 122 0.52 6.58 -5.95
C TYR A 122 -0.25 7.91 -6.07
N ALA A 123 -1.50 7.97 -5.62
CA ALA A 123 -2.28 9.21 -5.63
C ALA A 123 -1.63 10.32 -4.77
N MET A 124 -1.12 9.99 -3.58
CA MET A 124 -0.42 10.95 -2.73
C MET A 124 0.86 11.46 -3.39
N ARG A 125 1.65 10.58 -4.01
CA ARG A 125 2.88 10.95 -4.74
C ARG A 125 2.63 11.75 -6.02
N GLU A 126 1.41 11.72 -6.55
CA GLU A 126 1.00 12.55 -7.69
C GLU A 126 0.70 14.01 -7.27
N VAL A 127 0.39 14.25 -5.99
CA VAL A 127 -0.09 15.54 -5.47
C VAL A 127 0.94 16.23 -4.56
N PHE A 128 1.75 15.45 -3.86
CA PHE A 128 2.74 15.93 -2.91
C PHE A 128 4.15 15.51 -3.32
N THR A 129 5.11 16.42 -3.12
CA THR A 129 6.54 16.16 -3.32
C THR A 129 7.24 15.85 -1.98
N ALA A 130 8.53 15.52 -2.02
CA ALA A 130 9.29 15.28 -0.79
C ALA A 130 9.44 16.55 0.06
N GLU A 131 9.56 17.70 -0.60
CA GLU A 131 9.73 19.02 0.00
C GLU A 131 8.48 19.48 0.76
N ASP A 132 7.29 18.99 0.39
CA ASP A 132 6.04 19.27 1.11
C ASP A 132 6.09 18.72 2.56
N GLY A 133 6.96 17.74 2.85
CA GLY A 133 7.19 17.21 4.19
C GLY A 133 6.01 16.42 4.76
N MET A 134 5.19 15.84 3.89
CA MET A 134 3.99 15.09 4.27
C MET A 134 4.32 13.84 5.08
N ARG A 135 3.57 13.62 6.16
CA ARG A 135 3.57 12.39 6.95
C ARG A 135 2.27 11.64 6.76
N VAL A 136 2.33 10.31 6.70
CA VAL A 136 1.19 9.44 6.43
C VAL A 136 1.10 8.37 7.50
N GLU A 137 -0.08 8.19 8.08
CA GLU A 137 -0.32 7.09 9.02
C GLU A 137 -0.44 5.78 8.25
N VAL A 138 0.35 4.79 8.67
CA VAL A 138 0.37 3.46 8.09
C VAL A 138 0.27 2.40 9.18
N GLU A 139 -0.26 1.23 8.82
CA GLU A 139 -0.23 0.05 9.67
C GLU A 139 1.06 -0.74 9.40
N GLU A 140 2.05 -0.57 10.28
CA GLU A 140 3.32 -1.28 10.22
C GLU A 140 3.17 -2.69 10.82
N TYR A 141 3.53 -3.71 10.05
CA TYR A 141 3.57 -5.10 10.51
C TYR A 141 4.95 -5.44 11.07
N VAL A 142 4.97 -6.02 12.27
CA VAL A 142 6.17 -6.38 13.02
C VAL A 142 6.33 -7.90 13.05
N PHE A 143 7.57 -8.38 12.95
CA PHE A 143 7.94 -9.79 12.89
C PHE A 143 9.06 -10.09 13.90
N ASP A 144 9.16 -11.34 14.35
CA ASP A 144 10.32 -11.81 15.13
C ASP A 144 11.58 -11.90 14.26
N ASP A 145 11.45 -12.43 13.04
CA ASP A 145 12.48 -12.43 12.00
C ASP A 145 11.88 -11.89 10.68
N ASP A 146 12.28 -10.66 10.34
CA ASP A 146 11.80 -9.97 9.15
C ASP A 146 12.66 -10.25 7.90
N ARG A 147 13.84 -10.87 8.03
CA ARG A 147 14.83 -10.98 6.95
C ARG A 147 14.25 -11.72 5.75
N SER A 148 13.55 -12.82 6.02
CA SER A 148 12.91 -13.62 4.98
C SER A 148 11.76 -12.87 4.28
N ILE A 149 11.03 -12.02 5.00
CA ILE A 149 9.93 -11.20 4.47
C ILE A 149 10.49 -10.08 3.60
N ARG A 150 11.46 -9.31 4.10
CA ARG A 150 12.10 -8.21 3.36
C ARG A 150 12.75 -8.70 2.07
N ARG A 151 13.48 -9.82 2.12
CA ARG A 151 14.03 -10.46 0.90
C ARG A 151 12.95 -10.78 -0.13
N ARG A 152 11.81 -11.31 0.31
CA ARG A 152 10.71 -11.67 -0.59
C ARG A 152 10.02 -10.45 -1.17
N LEU A 153 9.79 -9.40 -0.38
CA LEU A 153 9.25 -8.12 -0.84
C LEU A 153 10.17 -7.46 -1.88
N ASN A 154 11.47 -7.42 -1.61
CA ASN A 154 12.45 -6.91 -2.57
C ASN A 154 12.49 -7.74 -3.86
N ARG A 155 12.26 -9.07 -3.79
CA ARG A 155 12.06 -9.90 -4.99
C ARG A 155 10.79 -9.53 -5.76
N VAL A 156 9.67 -9.27 -5.08
CA VAL A 156 8.44 -8.78 -5.75
C VAL A 156 8.73 -7.46 -6.47
N ARG A 157 9.46 -6.55 -5.83
CA ARG A 157 9.85 -5.27 -6.43
C ARG A 157 10.70 -5.42 -7.69
N LYS A 158 11.71 -6.29 -7.64
CA LYS A 158 12.54 -6.60 -8.82
C LYS A 158 11.71 -7.15 -9.98
N LEU A 159 10.79 -8.09 -9.70
CA LEU A 159 9.85 -8.60 -10.72
C LEU A 159 8.93 -7.51 -11.29
N ASN A 160 8.69 -6.44 -10.52
CA ASN A 160 7.91 -5.27 -10.93
C ASN A 160 8.75 -4.09 -11.44
N ARG A 161 10.08 -4.26 -11.61
CA ARG A 161 11.02 -3.22 -12.06
C ARG A 161 11.03 -1.98 -11.16
N LEU A 162 11.00 -2.20 -9.84
CA LEU A 162 10.97 -1.16 -8.80
C LEU A 162 12.20 -1.15 -7.88
N GLY A 163 13.30 -1.83 -8.26
CA GLY A 163 14.54 -1.87 -7.50
C GLY A 163 15.62 -2.67 -8.20
#